data_AF-A0AAD4XUZ3-F1
#
_entry.id   AF-A0AAD4XUZ3-F1
#
_cell.length_a   1.000
_cell.length_b   1.000
_cell.length_c   1.000
_cell.angle_alpha   90.00
_cell.angle_beta   90.00
_cell.angle_gamma   90.00
#
_symmetry.space_group_name_H-M   'P 1'
#
loop_
_entity.id
_entity.type
_entity.pdbx_description
1 polymer ?
#
loop_
_entity_poly.entity_id
_entity_poly.type
_entity_poly.pdbx_seq_one_letter_code
_entity_poly.pdbx_strand_id
1 'polypeptide(L)'
;MLLMAFSSPTLITTCRIPVSFRVYGSGFPSFLPKEVEKIKDPYAIKLSQRIERLPVKTSYSESSILSSCVKPSKQNEKHPLVLLHGFDSSCLEWRYTYPLLEEAGMETWAVDILGWGFSDLSILPPCNVTSKREHLFQLWKSYIRRPMILVGPSLGAAVAIDFALNHPEAVEKLVLIGASVHTEGTGKLSRLPKIIAYAGVSLLKSVPLRLYANYLGFYGISFNSVIDWTSIGRLHCLLPWWEDATVDFMISGGYNVCQQYNRSKRKHSLYGV
;
A
#
# COMPACT_ATOMS: atom_id res chain seq x y z
N MET A 1 -4.32 -45.83 -53.26
CA MET A 1 -3.68 -45.87 -51.94
C MET A 1 -2.89 -44.57 -51.80
N LEU A 2 -3.19 -43.60 -50.94
CA LEU A 2 -4.20 -43.42 -49.91
C LEU A 2 -4.35 -41.89 -49.71
N LEU A 3 -5.47 -41.48 -49.12
CA LEU A 3 -6.04 -40.15 -48.99
C LEU A 3 -5.35 -39.17 -48.01
N MET A 4 -5.62 -37.89 -48.24
CA MET A 4 -6.06 -36.77 -47.35
C MET A 4 -5.66 -36.68 -45.88
N ALA A 5 -5.61 -35.41 -45.41
CA ALA A 5 -5.93 -34.84 -44.07
C ALA A 5 -4.77 -33.99 -43.52
N PHE A 6 -4.89 -32.87 -42.79
CA PHE A 6 -5.93 -31.90 -42.42
C PHE A 6 -5.22 -30.84 -41.53
N SER A 7 -5.64 -29.58 -41.59
CA SER A 7 -5.83 -28.67 -40.42
C SER A 7 -4.64 -28.06 -39.62
N SER A 8 -4.38 -26.78 -39.89
CA SER A 8 -4.64 -25.61 -39.01
C SER A 8 -3.80 -25.29 -37.75
N PRO A 9 -3.73 -23.98 -37.38
CA PRO A 9 -2.71 -23.39 -36.51
C PRO A 9 -3.15 -23.30 -35.04
N THR A 10 -2.19 -23.37 -34.12
CA THR A 10 -2.46 -23.09 -32.69
C THR A 10 -2.22 -21.61 -32.41
N LEU A 11 -3.34 -20.87 -32.33
CA LEU A 11 -3.41 -19.51 -31.79
C LEU A 11 -2.98 -19.51 -30.31
N ILE A 12 -1.91 -18.78 -30.00
CA ILE A 12 -1.58 -18.40 -28.63
C ILE A 12 -2.51 -17.25 -28.25
N THR A 13 -3.64 -17.58 -27.62
CA THR A 13 -4.57 -16.60 -27.09
C THR A 13 -3.98 -15.99 -25.82
N THR A 14 -3.24 -14.88 -25.93
CA THR A 14 -2.97 -14.02 -24.77
C THR A 14 -4.28 -13.35 -24.38
N CYS A 15 -4.96 -13.87 -23.37
CA CYS A 15 -6.11 -13.22 -22.76
C CYS A 15 -5.62 -11.99 -22.00
N ARG A 16 -5.48 -10.85 -22.70
CA ARG A 16 -5.41 -9.54 -22.06
C ARG A 16 -6.84 -9.18 -21.69
N ILE A 17 -7.19 -9.34 -20.41
CA ILE A 17 -8.42 -8.77 -19.87
C ILE A 17 -8.25 -7.25 -19.95
N PRO A 18 -9.03 -6.52 -20.77
CA PRO A 18 -8.97 -5.07 -20.78
C PRO A 18 -9.77 -4.60 -19.57
N VAL A 19 -9.06 -4.23 -18.50
CA VAL A 19 -9.67 -3.46 -17.42
C VAL A 19 -9.88 -2.04 -17.97
N SER A 20 -11.05 -1.80 -18.54
CA SER A 20 -11.45 -0.49 -19.06
C SER A 20 -11.79 0.43 -17.88
N PHE A 21 -10.94 1.42 -17.62
CA PHE A 21 -11.22 2.46 -16.64
C PHE A 21 -12.01 3.58 -17.30
N ARG A 22 -13.22 3.85 -16.78
CA ARG A 22 -14.03 5.00 -17.19
C ARG A 22 -13.52 6.23 -16.45
N VAL A 23 -12.71 7.04 -17.13
CA VAL A 23 -12.30 8.36 -16.64
C VAL A 23 -13.51 9.30 -16.71
N TYR A 24 -13.91 9.90 -15.59
CA TYR A 24 -14.90 11.00 -15.60
C TYR A 24 -14.28 12.25 -16.24
N GLY A 25 -15.11 13.22 -16.63
CA GLY A 25 -14.65 14.50 -17.19
C GLY A 25 -13.68 15.31 -16.30
N SER A 26 -13.47 14.90 -15.03
CA SER A 26 -12.50 15.48 -14.09
C SER A 26 -11.09 14.87 -14.13
N GLY A 27 -10.86 13.78 -14.88
CA GLY A 27 -9.54 13.15 -15.05
C GLY A 27 -9.09 12.22 -13.92
N PHE A 28 -9.88 12.07 -12.85
CA PHE A 28 -9.58 11.17 -11.73
C PHE A 28 -10.14 9.76 -11.95
N PRO A 29 -9.48 8.71 -11.41
CA PRO A 29 -10.03 7.37 -11.35
C PRO A 29 -11.37 7.32 -10.61
N SER A 30 -12.35 6.61 -11.17
CA SER A 30 -13.74 6.57 -10.64
C SER A 30 -13.88 5.92 -9.26
N PHE A 31 -12.86 5.20 -8.80
CA PHE A 31 -12.85 4.55 -7.48
C PHE A 31 -12.35 5.48 -6.36
N LEU A 32 -11.79 6.65 -6.68
CA LEU A 32 -11.42 7.63 -5.67
C LEU A 32 -12.68 8.31 -5.11
N PRO A 33 -12.70 8.68 -3.82
CA PRO A 33 -13.79 9.48 -3.25
C PRO A 33 -13.97 10.79 -4.02
N LYS A 34 -15.23 11.25 -4.17
CA LYS A 34 -15.55 12.49 -4.92
C LYS A 34 -14.87 13.73 -4.35
N GLU A 35 -14.53 13.70 -3.06
CA GLU A 35 -13.77 14.73 -2.36
C GLU A 35 -12.40 15.02 -2.99
N VAL A 36 -11.85 14.11 -3.81
CA VAL A 36 -10.62 14.35 -4.57
C VAL A 36 -10.73 15.59 -5.46
N GLU A 37 -11.93 15.91 -5.96
CA GLU A 37 -12.18 17.08 -6.82
C GLU A 37 -12.07 18.42 -6.07
N LYS A 38 -12.04 18.39 -4.74
CA LYS A 38 -11.91 19.58 -3.88
C LYS A 38 -10.46 19.89 -3.50
N ILE A 39 -9.52 18.99 -3.82
CA ILE A 39 -8.10 19.18 -3.53
C ILE A 39 -7.55 20.35 -4.34
N LYS A 40 -6.68 21.14 -3.73
CA LYS A 40 -6.02 22.29 -4.37
C LYS A 40 -4.54 22.04 -4.66
N ASP A 41 -3.89 21.17 -3.92
CA ASP A 41 -2.48 20.86 -4.10
C ASP A 41 -2.21 20.24 -5.48
N PRO A 42 -1.39 20.90 -6.33
CA PRO A 42 -1.20 20.47 -7.71
C PRO A 42 -0.45 19.13 -7.82
N TYR A 43 0.38 18.79 -6.84
CA TYR A 43 1.11 17.51 -6.82
C TYR A 43 0.18 16.37 -6.43
N ALA A 44 -0.69 16.59 -5.45
CA ALA A 44 -1.73 15.63 -5.08
C ALA A 44 -2.72 15.40 -6.22
N ILE A 45 -3.16 16.45 -6.93
CA ILE A 45 -4.04 16.34 -8.10
C ILE A 45 -3.38 15.43 -9.15
N LYS A 46 -2.16 15.78 -9.59
CA LYS A 46 -1.44 15.02 -10.63
C LYS A 46 -1.20 13.57 -10.23
N LEU A 47 -0.80 13.32 -8.98
CA LEU A 47 -0.55 11.95 -8.52
C LEU A 47 -1.85 11.15 -8.42
N SER A 48 -2.94 11.76 -7.93
CA SER A 48 -4.26 11.11 -7.80
C SER A 48 -4.81 10.66 -9.16
N GLN A 49 -4.60 11.45 -10.20
CA GLN A 49 -5.01 11.10 -11.58
C GLN A 49 -4.31 9.86 -12.12
N ARG A 50 -3.14 9.51 -11.57
CA ARG A 50 -2.32 8.36 -11.99
C ARG A 50 -2.52 7.12 -11.12
N ILE A 51 -3.34 7.18 -10.08
CA ILE A 51 -3.62 6.00 -9.26
C ILE A 51 -4.41 5.00 -10.10
N GLU A 52 -3.93 3.77 -10.15
CA GLU A 52 -4.62 2.67 -10.79
C GLU A 52 -4.77 1.50 -9.81
N ARG A 53 -5.67 0.57 -10.12
CA ARG A 53 -5.81 -0.67 -9.35
C ARG A 53 -5.40 -1.87 -10.20
N LEU A 54 -4.50 -2.68 -9.66
CA LEU A 54 -4.00 -3.91 -10.26
C LEU A 54 -4.56 -5.14 -9.55
N PRO A 55 -5.05 -6.17 -10.25
CA PRO A 55 -5.51 -7.38 -9.59
C PRO A 55 -4.33 -8.15 -8.97
N VAL A 56 -4.40 -8.43 -7.67
CA VAL A 56 -3.42 -9.23 -6.93
C VAL A 56 -4.13 -10.44 -6.33
N LYS A 57 -3.71 -11.64 -6.73
CA LYS A 57 -4.24 -12.89 -6.18
C LYS A 57 -3.46 -13.29 -4.93
N THR A 58 -4.17 -13.56 -3.85
CA THR A 58 -3.59 -13.97 -2.56
C THR A 58 -4.19 -15.30 -2.10
N SER A 59 -3.51 -16.02 -1.22
CA SER A 59 -3.97 -17.32 -0.71
C SER A 59 -5.20 -17.23 0.21
N TYR A 60 -5.44 -16.08 0.84
CA TYR A 60 -6.53 -15.86 1.79
C TYR A 60 -7.77 -15.18 1.19
N SER A 61 -7.82 -15.02 -0.14
CA SER A 61 -8.95 -14.42 -0.84
C SER A 61 -9.28 -15.24 -2.08
N GLU A 62 -10.56 -15.58 -2.26
CA GLU A 62 -11.05 -16.31 -3.43
C GLU A 62 -10.90 -15.48 -4.72
N SER A 63 -11.14 -14.17 -4.61
CA SER A 63 -10.99 -13.21 -5.70
C SER A 63 -9.69 -12.41 -5.59
N SER A 64 -9.27 -11.82 -6.70
CA SER A 64 -8.12 -10.90 -6.70
C SER A 64 -8.49 -9.58 -6.02
N ILE A 65 -7.61 -9.08 -5.16
CA ILE A 65 -7.72 -7.75 -4.56
C ILE A 65 -7.26 -6.73 -5.60
N LEU A 66 -8.11 -5.76 -5.93
CA LEU A 66 -7.76 -4.66 -6.84
C LEU A 66 -6.89 -3.64 -6.08
N SER A 67 -5.58 -3.87 -6.12
CA SER A 67 -4.56 -3.17 -5.34
C SER A 67 -4.18 -1.85 -5.95
N SER A 68 -4.32 -0.75 -5.21
CA SER A 68 -3.99 0.56 -5.71
C SER A 68 -2.50 0.86 -5.70
N CYS A 69 -2.02 1.48 -6.78
CA CYS A 69 -0.66 1.97 -6.89
C CYS A 69 -0.58 3.11 -7.92
N VAL A 70 0.57 3.80 -7.92
CA VAL A 70 1.01 4.64 -9.02
C VAL A 70 2.18 3.92 -9.70
N LYS A 71 2.02 3.65 -11.00
CA LYS A 71 3.04 2.99 -11.82
C LYS A 71 4.04 3.95 -12.42
N PRO A 72 5.29 3.49 -12.63
CA PRO A 72 6.30 4.28 -13.32
C PRO A 72 5.87 4.61 -14.74
N SER A 73 6.15 5.84 -15.17
CA SER A 73 5.90 6.29 -16.55
C SER A 73 6.82 5.62 -17.56
N LYS A 74 8.01 5.20 -17.12
CA LYS A 74 9.03 4.52 -17.93
C LYS A 74 9.61 3.37 -17.13
N GLN A 75 9.74 2.22 -17.77
CA GLN A 75 10.48 1.10 -17.22
C GLN A 75 11.92 1.15 -17.73
N ASN A 76 12.88 0.78 -16.89
CA ASN A 76 14.28 0.64 -17.25
C ASN A 76 14.85 -0.64 -16.63
N GLU A 77 16.09 -1.01 -16.97
CA GLU A 77 16.69 -2.28 -16.51
C GLU A 77 17.19 -2.23 -15.05
N LYS A 78 17.31 -1.04 -14.44
CA LYS A 78 17.76 -0.89 -13.06
C LYS A 78 16.70 -1.38 -12.07
N HIS A 79 17.13 -1.60 -10.83
CA HIS A 79 16.21 -1.94 -9.73
C HIS A 79 15.22 -0.81 -9.49
N PRO A 80 13.90 -1.07 -9.55
CA PRO A 80 12.90 -0.04 -9.32
C PRO A 80 12.86 0.37 -7.86
N LEU A 81 12.47 1.62 -7.62
CA LEU A 81 12.06 2.10 -6.31
C LEU A 81 10.62 1.67 -6.06
N VAL A 82 10.34 1.09 -4.88
CA VAL A 82 8.98 0.85 -4.41
C VAL A 82 8.76 1.60 -3.11
N LEU A 83 7.86 2.56 -3.18
CA LEU A 83 7.54 3.48 -2.10
C LEU A 83 6.31 2.97 -1.34
N LEU A 84 6.49 2.67 -0.05
CA LEU A 84 5.44 2.29 0.88
C LEU A 84 5.08 3.50 1.76
N HIS A 85 3.80 3.72 2.04
CA HIS A 85 3.36 4.82 2.91
C HIS A 85 3.41 4.44 4.41
N GLY A 86 3.22 5.41 5.30
CA GLY A 86 3.16 5.21 6.75
C GLY A 86 1.85 4.56 7.25
N PHE A 87 1.69 4.46 8.57
CA PHE A 87 0.43 4.00 9.16
C PHE A 87 -0.70 4.94 8.76
N ASP A 88 -1.87 4.37 8.42
CA ASP A 88 -3.08 5.15 8.18
C ASP A 88 -2.89 6.27 7.13
N SER A 89 -2.29 5.89 5.99
CA SER A 89 -1.92 6.79 4.90
C SER A 89 -2.24 6.16 3.54
N SER A 90 -1.69 6.74 2.46
CA SER A 90 -1.82 6.28 1.08
C SER A 90 -0.60 6.67 0.25
N CYS A 91 -0.53 6.20 -0.99
CA CYS A 91 0.48 6.56 -1.99
C CYS A 91 0.59 8.08 -2.21
N LEU A 92 -0.44 8.86 -1.87
CA LEU A 92 -0.42 10.33 -1.91
C LEU A 92 0.53 10.97 -0.88
N GLU A 93 1.04 10.22 0.09
CA GLU A 93 2.16 10.64 0.95
C GLU A 93 3.39 11.00 0.11
N TRP A 94 3.55 10.36 -1.06
CA TRP A 94 4.67 10.56 -1.97
C TRP A 94 4.46 11.63 -3.03
N ARG A 95 3.39 12.42 -2.97
CA ARG A 95 3.02 13.40 -4.02
C ARG A 95 4.14 14.36 -4.44
N TYR A 96 5.01 14.77 -3.51
CA TYR A 96 6.12 15.66 -3.81
C TYR A 96 7.38 14.90 -4.23
N THR A 97 7.65 13.74 -3.63
CA THR A 97 8.89 12.98 -3.89
C THR A 97 8.81 12.16 -5.18
N TYR A 98 7.66 11.55 -5.45
CA TYR A 98 7.44 10.69 -6.62
C TYR A 98 7.81 11.37 -7.95
N PRO A 99 7.34 12.60 -8.27
CA PRO A 99 7.72 13.25 -9.52
C PRO A 99 9.21 13.57 -9.61
N LEU A 100 9.87 13.90 -8.49
CA LEU A 100 11.31 14.18 -8.48
C LEU A 100 12.14 12.92 -8.79
N LEU A 101 11.69 11.76 -8.30
CA LEU A 101 12.34 10.47 -8.59
C LEU A 101 12.17 10.08 -10.06
N GLU A 102 10.98 10.27 -10.63
CA GLU A 102 10.75 10.02 -12.06
C GLU A 102 11.53 10.99 -12.95
N GLU A 103 11.61 12.27 -12.58
CA GLU A 103 12.40 13.29 -13.30
C GLU A 103 13.89 12.94 -13.29
N ALA A 104 14.38 12.37 -12.18
CA ALA A 104 15.73 11.80 -12.09
C ALA A 104 15.92 10.50 -12.88
N GLY A 105 14.91 10.02 -13.60
CA GLY A 105 14.94 8.81 -14.43
C GLY A 105 14.81 7.50 -13.66
N MET A 106 14.36 7.53 -12.41
CA MET A 106 14.17 6.33 -11.59
C MET A 106 12.81 5.69 -11.86
N GLU A 107 12.82 4.37 -12.14
CA GLU A 107 11.57 3.60 -12.23
C GLU A 107 10.97 3.49 -10.83
N THR A 108 9.87 4.22 -10.59
CA THR A 108 9.31 4.38 -9.24
C THR A 108 7.86 3.91 -9.18
N TRP A 109 7.56 3.07 -8.21
CA TRP A 109 6.21 2.64 -7.86
C TRP A 109 5.83 3.25 -6.51
N ALA A 110 4.61 3.76 -6.37
CA ALA A 110 4.03 4.07 -5.06
C ALA A 110 2.89 3.08 -4.81
N VAL A 111 3.04 2.20 -3.82
CA VAL A 111 2.11 1.09 -3.58
C VAL A 111 1.37 1.32 -2.27
N ASP A 112 0.05 1.15 -2.31
CA ASP A 112 -0.76 1.17 -1.09
C ASP A 112 -0.62 -0.15 -0.34
N ILE A 113 -0.37 -0.03 0.96
CA ILE A 113 -0.28 -1.18 1.87
C ILE A 113 -1.70 -1.71 2.10
N LEU A 114 -1.89 -3.02 1.94
CA LEU A 114 -3.17 -3.71 2.17
C LEU A 114 -3.85 -3.21 3.45
N GLY A 115 -5.12 -2.82 3.36
CA GLY A 115 -5.91 -2.26 4.47
C GLY A 115 -5.94 -0.74 4.51
N TRP A 116 -5.06 -0.05 3.79
CA TRP A 116 -5.04 1.41 3.66
C TRP A 116 -4.90 1.83 2.19
N GLY A 117 -4.80 3.14 1.97
CA GLY A 117 -4.84 3.71 0.64
C GLY A 117 -6.12 3.39 -0.12
N PHE A 118 -6.00 3.19 -1.43
CA PHE A 118 -7.16 3.14 -2.32
C PHE A 118 -7.47 1.76 -2.90
N SER A 119 -7.00 0.68 -2.28
CA SER A 119 -7.24 -0.69 -2.75
C SER A 119 -8.71 -1.08 -2.53
N ASP A 120 -9.26 -1.92 -3.40
CA ASP A 120 -10.61 -2.46 -3.24
C ASP A 120 -10.65 -3.58 -2.20
N LEU A 121 -11.30 -3.32 -1.07
CA LEU A 121 -11.50 -4.31 0.00
C LEU A 121 -13.01 -4.49 0.27
N SER A 122 -13.84 -4.41 -0.78
CA SER A 122 -15.28 -4.68 -0.70
C SER A 122 -15.61 -6.03 -0.08
N ILE A 123 -14.77 -7.04 -0.33
CA ILE A 123 -14.69 -8.25 0.48
C ILE A 123 -13.46 -8.10 1.37
N LEU A 124 -13.68 -7.73 2.64
CA LEU A 124 -12.60 -7.39 3.56
C LEU A 124 -11.68 -8.60 3.81
N PRO A 125 -10.41 -8.58 3.38
CA PRO A 125 -9.47 -9.62 3.72
C PRO A 125 -8.88 -9.38 5.12
N PRO A 126 -8.24 -10.38 5.73
CA PRO A 126 -7.42 -10.14 6.90
C PRO A 126 -6.35 -9.10 6.60
N CYS A 127 -6.23 -8.10 7.46
CA CYS A 127 -5.33 -6.94 7.33
C CYS A 127 -4.19 -6.99 8.35
N ASN A 128 -3.88 -8.18 8.88
CA ASN A 128 -2.75 -8.42 9.77
C ASN A 128 -1.39 -8.39 9.02
N VAL A 129 -0.28 -8.42 9.77
CA VAL A 129 1.09 -8.35 9.23
C VAL A 129 1.39 -9.41 8.18
N THR A 130 0.98 -10.67 8.42
CA THR A 130 1.23 -11.77 7.48
C THR A 130 0.52 -11.54 6.15
N SER A 131 -0.75 -11.10 6.21
CA SER A 131 -1.52 -10.79 5.00
C SER A 131 -0.95 -9.60 4.24
N LYS A 132 -0.53 -8.53 4.93
CA LYS A 132 0.14 -7.38 4.28
C LYS A 132 1.42 -7.80 3.53
N ARG A 133 2.22 -8.69 4.13
CA ARG A 133 3.45 -9.22 3.51
C ARG A 133 3.15 -10.07 2.28
N GLU A 134 2.25 -11.05 2.41
CA GLU A 134 1.86 -11.92 1.29
C GLU A 134 1.30 -11.10 0.14
N HIS A 135 0.46 -10.10 0.43
CA HIS A 135 -0.08 -9.19 -0.58
C HIS A 135 1.02 -8.45 -1.35
N LEU A 136 1.98 -7.85 -0.65
CA LEU A 136 3.10 -7.16 -1.26
C LEU A 136 3.96 -8.13 -2.10
N PHE A 137 4.15 -9.35 -1.63
CA PHE A 137 4.89 -10.38 -2.35
C PHE A 137 4.18 -10.78 -3.65
N GLN A 138 2.87 -10.97 -3.62
CA GLN A 138 2.08 -11.31 -4.81
C GLN A 138 2.03 -10.16 -5.81
N LEU A 139 1.96 -8.90 -5.35
CA LEU A 139 2.09 -7.72 -6.21
C LEU A 139 3.47 -7.70 -6.88
N TRP A 140 4.54 -7.87 -6.10
CA TRP A 140 5.90 -7.94 -6.63
C TRP A 140 6.05 -9.05 -7.66
N LYS A 141 5.63 -10.28 -7.33
CA LYS A 141 5.71 -11.45 -8.20
C LYS A 141 4.87 -11.30 -9.48
N SER A 142 3.78 -10.55 -9.41
CA SER A 142 2.89 -10.35 -10.55
C SER A 142 3.34 -9.21 -11.46
N TYR A 143 3.94 -8.15 -10.94
CA TYR A 143 4.15 -6.90 -11.70
C TYR A 143 5.58 -6.38 -11.73
N ILE A 144 6.38 -6.63 -10.69
CA ILE A 144 7.74 -6.09 -10.57
C ILE A 144 8.78 -7.15 -10.97
N ARG A 145 8.69 -8.37 -10.44
CA ARG A 145 9.43 -9.58 -10.85
C ARG A 145 10.96 -9.50 -10.85
N ARG A 146 11.52 -8.56 -10.09
CA ARG A 146 12.97 -8.40 -9.93
C ARG A 146 13.29 -7.67 -8.63
N PRO A 147 14.53 -7.78 -8.11
CA PRO A 147 14.89 -7.09 -6.88
C PRO A 147 14.59 -5.59 -6.96
N MET A 148 13.99 -5.04 -5.92
CA MET A 148 13.61 -3.63 -5.81
C MET A 148 14.33 -2.95 -4.64
N ILE A 149 14.45 -1.63 -4.72
CA ILE A 149 14.82 -0.80 -3.59
C ILE A 149 13.53 -0.42 -2.87
N LEU A 150 13.34 -0.96 -1.66
CA LEU A 150 12.12 -0.78 -0.90
C LEU A 150 12.28 0.41 0.06
N VAL A 151 11.41 1.40 -0.09
CA VAL A 151 11.46 2.68 0.64
C VAL A 151 10.22 2.79 1.52
N GLY A 152 10.40 3.12 2.80
CA GLY A 152 9.26 3.24 3.72
C GLY A 152 9.54 4.17 4.90
N PRO A 153 8.60 5.10 5.23
CA PRO A 153 8.66 5.89 6.44
C PRO A 153 7.87 5.23 7.58
N SER A 154 8.25 5.48 8.84
CA SER A 154 7.47 5.08 10.03
C SER A 154 7.03 3.60 9.99
N LEU A 155 5.73 3.29 9.89
CA LEU A 155 5.22 1.92 9.73
C LEU A 155 5.63 1.27 8.41
N GLY A 156 5.72 2.03 7.32
CA GLY A 156 6.22 1.55 6.04
C GLY A 156 7.63 1.00 6.14
N ALA A 157 8.47 1.53 7.05
CA ALA A 157 9.79 0.98 7.35
C ALA A 157 9.68 -0.41 8.01
N ALA A 158 8.74 -0.60 8.94
CA ALA A 158 8.50 -1.90 9.58
C ALA A 158 7.98 -2.94 8.57
N VAL A 159 7.09 -2.52 7.66
CA VAL A 159 6.62 -3.35 6.54
C VAL A 159 7.80 -3.75 5.65
N ALA A 160 8.68 -2.79 5.31
CA ALA A 160 9.83 -3.03 4.45
C ALA A 160 10.84 -4.01 5.07
N ILE A 161 11.13 -3.87 6.36
CA ILE A 161 12.00 -4.79 7.11
C ILE A 161 11.38 -6.19 7.16
N ASP A 162 10.12 -6.30 7.55
CA ASP A 162 9.40 -7.59 7.60
C ASP A 162 9.38 -8.27 6.23
N PHE A 163 9.19 -7.51 5.16
CA PHE A 163 9.21 -8.02 3.80
C PHE A 163 10.61 -8.52 3.40
N ALA A 164 11.67 -7.73 3.60
CA ALA A 164 13.04 -8.10 3.26
C ALA A 164 13.54 -9.34 4.02
N LEU A 165 13.14 -9.51 5.29
CA LEU A 165 13.51 -10.68 6.09
C LEU A 165 12.86 -11.98 5.60
N ASN A 166 11.71 -11.90 4.94
CA ASN A 166 10.94 -13.08 4.50
C ASN A 166 11.05 -13.33 2.99
N HIS A 167 11.38 -12.31 2.20
CA HIS A 167 11.53 -12.36 0.75
C HIS A 167 12.80 -11.62 0.30
N PRO A 168 14.01 -12.05 0.76
CA PRO A 168 15.26 -11.40 0.41
C PRO A 168 15.52 -11.39 -1.11
N GLU A 169 14.97 -12.35 -1.85
CA GLU A 169 15.05 -12.41 -3.32
C GLU A 169 14.37 -11.23 -4.02
N ALA A 170 13.44 -10.57 -3.34
CA ALA A 170 12.68 -9.46 -3.89
C ALA A 170 13.29 -8.09 -3.56
N VAL A 171 14.29 -8.02 -2.66
CA VAL A 171 14.80 -6.75 -2.11
C VAL A 171 16.31 -6.63 -2.32
N GLU A 172 16.69 -5.62 -3.09
CA GLU A 172 18.10 -5.25 -3.29
C GLU A 172 18.60 -4.37 -2.14
N LYS A 173 17.84 -3.32 -1.79
CA LYS A 173 18.20 -2.35 -0.74
C LYS A 173 16.96 -1.86 0.02
N LEU A 174 17.19 -1.39 1.24
CA LEU A 174 16.18 -0.73 2.08
C LEU A 174 16.53 0.74 2.29
N VAL A 175 15.53 1.61 2.18
CA VAL A 175 15.61 3.02 2.58
C VAL A 175 14.53 3.29 3.63
N LEU A 176 14.97 3.51 4.87
CA LEU A 176 14.08 3.63 6.03
C LEU A 176 14.08 5.07 6.54
N ILE A 177 12.90 5.69 6.63
CA ILE A 177 12.76 7.11 7.00
C ILE A 177 12.01 7.23 8.32
N GLY A 178 12.69 7.68 9.39
CA GLY A 178 12.03 7.80 10.70
C GLY A 178 11.36 6.50 11.16
N ALA A 179 12.09 5.38 11.05
CA ALA A 179 11.52 4.05 11.20
C ALA A 179 10.86 3.84 12.57
N SER A 180 9.58 3.49 12.56
CA SER A 180 8.82 3.20 13.77
C SER A 180 8.79 1.70 14.01
N VAL A 181 9.93 1.17 14.45
CA VAL A 181 10.07 -0.25 14.79
C VAL A 181 9.63 -0.44 16.23
N HIS A 182 8.32 -0.43 16.47
CA HIS A 182 7.79 -0.59 17.84
C HIS A 182 8.10 -1.99 18.38
N THR A 183 8.80 -2.04 19.51
CA THR A 183 9.10 -3.28 20.24
C THR A 183 7.82 -3.98 20.72
N GLU A 184 6.75 -3.22 21.01
CA GLU A 184 5.48 -3.76 21.55
C GLU A 184 4.32 -3.88 20.54
N GLY A 185 4.49 -3.46 19.27
CA GLY A 185 3.40 -3.41 18.29
C GLY A 185 2.26 -2.50 18.72
N THR A 186 1.00 -2.90 18.50
CA THR A 186 -0.15 -2.17 19.07
C THR A 186 -0.30 -2.36 20.59
N GLY A 187 0.61 -3.09 21.24
CA GLY A 187 0.66 -3.22 22.70
C GLY A 187 -0.69 -3.70 23.29
N LYS A 188 -1.15 -3.02 24.35
CA LYS A 188 -2.44 -3.28 25.00
C LYS A 188 -3.66 -3.02 24.09
N LEU A 189 -3.52 -2.28 22.98
CA LEU A 189 -4.63 -2.03 22.05
C LEU A 189 -5.14 -3.33 21.40
N SER A 190 -4.26 -4.33 21.21
CA SER A 190 -4.63 -5.67 20.72
C SER A 190 -5.59 -6.43 21.63
N ARG A 191 -5.68 -6.03 22.91
CA ARG A 191 -6.56 -6.65 23.92
C ARG A 191 -7.81 -5.83 24.20
N LEU A 192 -7.99 -4.70 23.51
CA LEU A 192 -9.16 -3.86 23.72
C LEU A 192 -10.42 -4.54 23.13
N PRO A 193 -11.56 -4.41 23.83
CA PRO A 193 -12.86 -4.72 23.24
C PRO A 193 -13.02 -4.00 21.89
N LYS A 194 -13.59 -4.69 20.88
CA LYS A 194 -13.77 -4.15 19.53
C LYS A 194 -14.44 -2.77 19.52
N ILE A 195 -15.45 -2.56 20.37
CA ILE A 195 -16.15 -1.26 20.50
C ILE A 195 -15.18 -0.10 20.79
N ILE A 196 -14.16 -0.32 21.62
CA ILE A 196 -13.16 0.69 21.96
C ILE A 196 -12.20 0.90 20.79
N ALA A 197 -11.84 -0.17 20.08
CA ALA A 197 -11.02 -0.06 18.87
C ALA A 197 -11.72 0.77 17.79
N TYR A 198 -13.01 0.52 17.53
CA TYR A 198 -13.81 1.33 16.61
C TYR A 198 -13.94 2.78 17.07
N ALA A 199 -14.14 3.04 18.36
CA ALA A 199 -14.16 4.41 18.88
C ALA A 199 -12.82 5.14 18.64
N GLY A 200 -11.69 4.47 18.88
CA GLY A 200 -10.36 5.02 18.61
C GLY A 200 -10.12 5.29 17.13
N VAL A 201 -10.54 4.38 16.24
CA VAL A 201 -10.44 4.53 14.79
C VAL A 201 -11.36 5.65 14.27
N SER A 202 -12.55 5.81 14.85
CA SER A 202 -13.45 6.93 14.54
C SER A 202 -12.83 8.28 14.94
N LEU A 203 -12.17 8.35 16.10
CA LEU A 203 -11.40 9.51 16.51
C LEU A 203 -10.24 9.79 15.54
N LEU A 204 -9.50 8.76 15.13
CA LEU A 204 -8.40 8.83 14.16
C LEU A 204 -8.84 9.39 12.79
N LYS A 205 -10.05 9.05 12.34
CA LYS A 205 -10.68 9.56 11.11
C LYS A 205 -11.10 11.03 11.18
N SER A 206 -11.25 11.56 12.39
CA SER A 206 -11.86 12.87 12.62
C SER A 206 -11.04 14.00 11.99
N VAL A 207 -11.75 14.99 11.43
CA VAL A 207 -11.13 16.20 10.88
C VAL A 207 -10.32 16.95 11.94
N PRO A 208 -10.82 17.21 13.16
CA PRO A 208 -10.08 18.00 14.15
C PRO A 208 -8.74 17.37 14.53
N LEU A 209 -8.70 16.05 14.79
CA LEU A 209 -7.46 15.38 15.16
C LEU A 209 -6.42 15.45 14.04
N ARG A 210 -6.83 15.20 12.80
CA ARG A 210 -5.90 15.22 11.65
C ARG A 210 -5.47 16.62 11.26
N LEU A 211 -6.33 17.63 11.42
CA LEU A 211 -5.95 19.04 11.30
C LEU A 211 -4.89 19.41 12.32
N TYR A 212 -5.11 19.03 13.59
CA TYR A 212 -4.17 19.28 14.67
C TYR A 212 -2.83 18.56 14.45
N ALA A 213 -2.86 17.30 14.01
CA ALA A 213 -1.67 16.55 13.68
C ALA A 213 -0.86 17.19 12.54
N ASN A 214 -1.52 17.64 11.46
CA ASN A 214 -0.85 18.36 10.37
C ASN A 214 -0.27 19.70 10.84
N TYR A 215 -0.97 20.43 11.69
CA TYR A 215 -0.50 21.69 12.25
C TYR A 215 0.77 21.52 13.10
N LEU A 216 0.85 20.44 13.90
CA LEU A 216 2.05 20.13 14.69
C LEU A 216 3.20 19.57 13.83
N GLY A 217 2.88 18.78 12.81
CA GLY A 217 3.86 18.05 12.00
C GLY A 217 4.63 18.94 11.02
N PHE A 218 4.07 20.09 10.62
CA PHE A 218 4.65 20.93 9.59
C PHE A 218 4.74 22.39 10.03
N TYR A 219 5.96 22.89 10.13
CA TYR A 219 6.23 24.28 10.48
C TYR A 219 6.22 25.17 9.23
N GLY A 220 5.71 26.40 9.37
CA GLY A 220 5.79 27.42 8.33
C GLY A 220 4.81 27.26 7.15
N ILE A 221 3.81 26.38 7.24
CA ILE A 221 2.77 26.23 6.20
C ILE A 221 1.53 27.08 6.52
N SER A 222 0.87 27.58 5.47
CA SER A 222 -0.37 28.35 5.63
C SER A 222 -1.52 27.49 6.15
N PHE A 223 -2.46 28.07 6.90
CA PHE A 223 -3.63 27.35 7.41
C PHE A 223 -4.46 26.70 6.29
N ASN A 224 -4.59 27.37 5.14
CA ASN A 224 -5.26 26.81 3.96
C ASN A 224 -4.55 25.54 3.44
N SER A 225 -3.22 25.52 3.46
CA SER A 225 -2.43 24.33 3.11
C SER A 225 -2.65 23.20 4.12
N VAL A 226 -2.71 23.50 5.42
CA VAL A 226 -3.02 22.50 6.46
C VAL A 226 -4.39 21.86 6.22
N ILE A 227 -5.41 22.65 5.88
CA ILE A 227 -6.77 22.14 5.56
C ILE A 227 -6.72 21.23 4.33
N ASP A 228 -6.04 21.65 3.27
CA ASP A 228 -5.95 20.88 2.03
C ASP A 228 -5.18 19.57 2.25
N TRP A 229 -4.06 19.60 2.98
CA TRP A 229 -3.29 18.42 3.35
C TRP A 229 -4.07 17.47 4.26
N THR A 230 -4.86 18.02 5.18
CA THR A 230 -5.79 17.21 5.98
C THR A 230 -6.83 16.53 5.09
N SER A 231 -7.33 17.21 4.06
CA SER A 231 -8.28 16.65 3.11
C SER A 231 -7.66 15.54 2.27
N ILE A 232 -6.45 15.75 1.74
CA ILE A 232 -5.66 14.76 0.99
C ILE A 232 -5.42 13.51 1.86
N GLY A 233 -4.87 13.71 3.06
CA GLY A 233 -4.58 12.61 3.98
C GLY A 233 -5.82 11.85 4.43
N ARG A 234 -7.01 12.44 4.37
CA ARG A 234 -8.28 11.81 4.77
C ARG A 234 -9.02 11.08 3.66
N LEU A 235 -8.65 11.26 2.39
CA LEU A 235 -9.39 10.67 1.28
C LEU A 235 -9.60 9.17 1.46
N HIS A 236 -8.54 8.42 1.74
CA HIS A 236 -8.64 6.97 1.91
C HIS A 236 -9.53 6.55 3.09
N CYS A 237 -9.71 7.40 4.11
CA CYS A 237 -10.61 7.13 5.23
C CYS A 237 -12.09 7.19 4.88
N LEU A 238 -12.41 7.74 3.70
CA LEU A 238 -13.78 7.81 3.18
C LEU A 238 -14.21 6.51 2.51
N LEU A 239 -13.30 5.56 2.32
CA LEU A 239 -13.64 4.25 1.79
C LEU A 239 -14.46 3.44 2.81
N PRO A 240 -15.47 2.67 2.37
CA PRO A 240 -16.42 2.01 3.28
C PRO A 240 -15.76 1.04 4.27
N TRP A 241 -14.65 0.42 3.89
CA TRP A 241 -13.94 -0.62 4.65
C TRP A 241 -12.79 -0.08 5.50
N TRP A 242 -12.45 1.21 5.42
CA TRP A 242 -11.24 1.73 6.08
C TRP A 242 -11.26 1.51 7.60
N GLU A 243 -12.42 1.67 8.24
CA GLU A 243 -12.55 1.48 9.69
C GLU A 243 -12.30 0.02 10.07
N ASP A 244 -12.97 -0.92 9.39
CA ASP A 244 -12.84 -2.35 9.64
C ASP A 244 -11.42 -2.85 9.39
N ALA A 245 -10.80 -2.43 8.28
CA ALA A 245 -9.43 -2.79 7.94
C ALA A 245 -8.42 -2.27 8.97
N THR A 246 -8.63 -1.05 9.47
CA THR A 246 -7.77 -0.44 10.49
C THR A 246 -7.96 -1.13 11.85
N VAL A 247 -9.20 -1.41 12.25
CA VAL A 247 -9.50 -2.16 13.48
C VAL A 247 -8.88 -3.55 13.41
N ASP A 248 -9.04 -4.28 12.30
CA ASP A 248 -8.48 -5.63 12.12
C ASP A 248 -6.95 -5.64 12.30
N PHE A 249 -6.25 -4.69 11.68
CA PHE A 249 -4.80 -4.52 11.91
C PHE A 249 -4.45 -4.22 13.37
N MET A 250 -5.21 -3.32 14.02
CA MET A 250 -4.93 -2.91 15.39
C MET A 250 -5.11 -4.06 16.39
N ILE A 251 -6.18 -4.84 16.24
CA ILE A 251 -6.47 -5.98 17.13
C ILE A 251 -5.57 -7.18 16.83
N SER A 252 -5.00 -7.29 15.62
CA SER A 252 -4.04 -8.35 15.28
C SER A 252 -2.68 -8.20 15.97
N GLY A 253 -2.46 -7.13 16.75
CA GLY A 253 -1.17 -6.83 17.39
C GLY A 253 -0.24 -5.93 16.57
N GLY A 254 -0.59 -5.62 15.32
CA GLY A 254 0.25 -4.86 14.39
C GLY A 254 1.66 -5.44 14.23
N TYR A 255 2.62 -4.59 13.86
CA TYR A 255 4.04 -4.97 13.78
C TYR A 255 4.67 -5.02 15.18
N ASN A 256 4.58 -6.18 15.85
CA ASN A 256 5.21 -6.44 17.16
C ASN A 256 6.55 -7.18 16.99
N VAL A 257 7.66 -6.45 17.14
CA VAL A 257 9.00 -7.00 16.92
C VAL A 257 9.44 -7.97 18.03
N CYS A 258 9.01 -7.76 19.28
CA CYS A 258 9.34 -8.68 20.39
C CYS A 258 8.84 -10.11 20.15
N GLN A 259 7.64 -10.28 19.58
CA GLN A 259 7.12 -11.60 19.27
C GLN A 259 7.88 -12.27 18.11
N GLN A 260 8.33 -11.49 17.13
CA GLN A 260 9.13 -11.98 16.00
C GLN A 260 10.55 -12.38 16.43
N TYR A 261 11.20 -11.60 17.29
CA TYR A 261 12.51 -11.91 17.87
C TYR A 261 12.51 -13.21 18.70
N ASN A 262 11.46 -13.43 19.49
CA ASN A 262 11.31 -14.68 20.25
C ASN A 262 11.08 -15.90 19.34
N ARG A 263 10.39 -15.72 18.20
CA ARG A 263 10.23 -16.78 17.19
C ARG A 263 11.53 -17.05 16.43
N SER A 264 12.33 -16.05 16.11
CA SER A 264 13.63 -16.25 15.46
C SER A 264 14.62 -16.94 16.40
N LYS A 265 14.68 -16.58 17.69
CA LYS A 265 15.45 -17.33 18.71
C LYS A 265 15.02 -18.78 18.84
N ARG A 266 13.72 -19.07 18.85
CA ARG A 266 13.22 -20.46 18.87
C ARG A 266 13.57 -21.24 17.60
N LYS A 267 13.50 -20.61 16.42
CA LYS A 267 13.97 -21.24 15.18
C LYS A 267 15.47 -21.51 15.20
N HIS A 268 16.30 -20.59 15.69
CA HIS A 268 17.75 -20.81 15.82
C HIS A 268 18.10 -21.84 16.91
N SER A 269 17.26 -22.00 17.94
CA SER A 269 17.42 -23.04 18.97
C SER A 269 16.93 -24.42 18.51
N LEU A 270 16.07 -24.51 17.49
CA LEU A 270 15.61 -25.77 16.90
C LEU A 270 16.48 -26.24 15.73
N TYR A 271 17.32 -25.34 15.18
CA TYR A 271 18.30 -25.62 14.13
C TYR A 271 19.75 -25.36 14.58
N GLY A 272 19.99 -25.21 15.89
CA GLY A 272 21.29 -24.95 16.49
C GLY A 272 21.83 -26.20 17.17
N VAL A 273 22.92 -26.72 16.58
CA VAL A 273 23.90 -27.67 17.14
C VAL A 273 24.45 -27.18 18.47
#